data_AF-A0A9P4K220-F1
#
_entry.id   AF-A0A9P4K220-F1
#
_cell.length_a   1.000
_cell.length_b   1.000
_cell.length_c   1.000
_cell.angle_alpha   90.00
_cell.angle_beta   90.00
_cell.angle_gamma   90.00
#
_symmetry.space_group_name_H-M   'P 1'
#
loop_
_entity.id
_entity.type
_entity.pdbx_description
1 polymer ?
#
loop_
_entity_poly.entity_id
_entity_poly.type
_entity_poly.pdbx_seq_one_letter_code
_entity_poly.pdbx_strand_id
1 'polypeptide(L)'
;MRSNSLNHNTTTRCGHYQETTTLPCTRATFADTVHYKRLALSLLQYRESESIYSSLMTRLERMHQMEPTLAAREHRRPMPIDQLARKLRNFVRTTAQARIETGEFPKVVRHEGEWVEWIYGAAKRGVLHAPGNGCTCRAEWRWED
;
A
#
# COMPACT_ATOMS: atom_id res chain seq x y z
N MET A 1 -14.15 -55.06 35.66
CA MET A 1 -13.25 -54.89 34.50
C MET A 1 -13.58 -53.56 33.84
N ARG A 2 -12.54 -52.87 33.36
CA ARG A 2 -12.43 -51.40 33.27
C ARG A 2 -13.40 -50.77 32.28
N SER A 3 -13.99 -49.65 32.72
CA SER A 3 -14.86 -48.75 31.98
C SER A 3 -14.13 -48.06 30.83
N ASN A 4 -14.84 -47.93 29.71
CA ASN A 4 -14.43 -47.21 28.51
C ASN A 4 -14.36 -45.69 28.74
N SER A 5 -13.31 -45.11 28.21
CA SER A 5 -13.09 -43.67 28.04
C SER A 5 -14.17 -43.05 27.15
N LEU A 6 -14.84 -42.01 27.63
CA LEU A 6 -15.61 -41.08 26.80
C LEU A 6 -14.91 -39.72 26.82
N ASN A 7 -14.50 -39.31 25.62
CA ASN A 7 -13.89 -38.02 25.31
C ASN A 7 -14.86 -36.89 25.66
N HIS A 8 -14.45 -35.98 26.52
CA HIS A 8 -15.09 -34.68 26.66
C HIS A 8 -14.42 -33.68 25.72
N ASN A 9 -15.15 -33.36 24.64
CA ASN A 9 -14.96 -32.16 23.82
C ASN A 9 -15.11 -30.93 24.71
N THR A 10 -14.01 -30.29 25.06
CA THR A 10 -14.02 -28.91 25.57
C THR A 10 -14.02 -27.95 24.39
N THR A 11 -15.23 -27.63 23.93
CA THR A 11 -15.53 -26.45 23.12
C THR A 11 -15.11 -25.22 23.92
N THR A 12 -13.85 -24.81 23.76
CA THR A 12 -13.33 -23.57 24.33
C THR A 12 -13.83 -22.39 23.49
N ARG A 13 -15.01 -21.92 23.87
CA ARG A 13 -15.38 -20.53 24.09
C ARG A 13 -14.87 -19.54 23.03
N CYS A 14 -15.80 -19.14 22.14
CA CYS A 14 -15.72 -17.98 21.27
C CYS A 14 -15.18 -16.76 22.05
N GLY A 15 -13.92 -16.41 21.80
CA GLY A 15 -13.34 -15.16 22.25
C GLY A 15 -14.04 -14.02 21.51
N HIS A 16 -14.58 -13.09 22.29
CA HIS A 16 -15.12 -11.82 21.82
C HIS A 16 -14.21 -11.18 20.78
N TYR A 17 -14.69 -11.17 19.53
CA TYR A 17 -14.05 -10.47 18.42
C TYR A 17 -14.29 -8.97 18.66
N GLN A 18 -13.30 -8.28 19.21
CA GLN A 18 -13.35 -6.82 19.21
C GLN A 18 -13.14 -6.38 17.77
N GLU A 19 -14.15 -5.72 17.19
CA GLU A 19 -14.06 -4.93 15.96
C GLU A 19 -12.95 -3.88 16.09
N THR A 20 -11.70 -4.27 15.89
CA THR A 20 -10.64 -3.28 15.73
C THR A 20 -10.65 -2.84 14.27
N THR A 21 -11.25 -1.67 14.01
CA THR A 21 -11.49 -1.02 12.71
C THR A 21 -10.22 -0.66 11.92
N THR A 22 -9.05 -1.06 12.40
CA THR A 22 -7.70 -0.75 11.89
C THR A 22 -6.77 -1.93 12.12
N LEU A 23 -5.99 -2.33 11.10
CA LEU A 23 -4.94 -3.33 11.25
C LEU A 23 -3.77 -2.76 12.09
N PRO A 24 -3.07 -3.55 12.92
CA PRO A 24 -2.03 -3.03 13.82
C PRO A 24 -0.83 -2.39 13.09
N CYS A 25 -0.65 -2.74 11.81
CA CYS A 25 0.42 -2.22 10.96
C CYS A 25 0.06 -0.95 10.19
N THR A 26 -1.19 -0.47 10.27
CA THR A 26 -1.62 0.71 9.54
C THR A 26 -2.67 1.52 10.29
N ARG A 27 -2.60 2.84 10.13
CA ARG A 27 -3.64 3.78 10.58
C ARG A 27 -4.83 3.86 9.62
N ALA A 28 -4.78 3.16 8.48
CA ALA A 28 -5.86 3.15 7.51
C ALA A 28 -7.08 2.46 8.11
N THR A 29 -8.22 3.13 8.00
CA THR A 29 -9.51 2.51 8.32
C THR A 29 -9.95 1.58 7.19
N PHE A 30 -10.94 0.75 7.46
CA PHE A 30 -11.63 0.00 6.41
C PHE A 30 -12.19 0.93 5.31
N ALA A 31 -12.79 2.05 5.70
CA ALA A 31 -13.33 3.05 4.78
C ALA A 31 -12.25 3.66 3.86
N ASP A 32 -11.07 3.97 4.40
CA ASP A 32 -9.92 4.42 3.59
C ASP A 32 -9.55 3.36 2.56
N THR A 33 -9.46 2.09 2.98
CA THR A 33 -9.06 0.99 2.09
C THR A 33 -10.08 0.78 0.96
N VAL A 34 -11.38 0.77 1.27
CA VAL A 34 -12.44 0.67 0.26
C VAL A 34 -12.42 1.86 -0.70
N HIS A 35 -12.24 3.08 -0.17
CA HIS A 35 -12.14 4.29 -0.98
C HIS A 35 -10.98 4.22 -1.98
N TYR A 36 -9.76 3.92 -1.51
CA TYR A 36 -8.59 3.83 -2.38
C TYR A 36 -8.66 2.63 -3.34
N LYS A 37 -9.29 1.52 -2.95
CA LYS A 37 -9.57 0.40 -3.88
C LYS A 37 -10.48 0.86 -5.03
N ARG A 38 -11.56 1.58 -4.75
CA ARG A 38 -12.45 2.13 -5.80
C ARG A 38 -11.73 3.11 -6.72
N LEU A 39 -10.91 4.00 -6.15
CA LEU A 39 -10.11 4.92 -6.96
C LEU A 39 -9.10 4.17 -7.85
N ALA A 40 -8.43 3.14 -7.34
CA ALA A 40 -7.52 2.33 -8.15
C ALA A 40 -8.24 1.67 -9.32
N LEU A 41 -9.42 1.08 -9.08
CA LEU A 41 -10.25 0.50 -10.14
C LEU A 41 -10.64 1.54 -11.20
N SER A 42 -10.95 2.78 -10.81
CA SER A 42 -11.27 3.84 -11.77
C SER A 42 -10.06 4.26 -12.63
N LEU A 43 -8.84 3.98 -12.19
CA LEU A 43 -7.60 4.24 -12.94
C LEU A 43 -7.22 3.09 -13.88
N LEU A 44 -7.87 1.93 -13.80
CA LEU A 44 -7.65 0.80 -14.73
C LEU A 44 -8.43 0.97 -16.04
N GLN A 45 -8.37 2.17 -16.63
CA GLN A 45 -9.12 2.54 -17.83
C GLN A 45 -8.34 2.37 -19.14
N TYR A 46 -7.02 2.19 -19.06
CA TYR A 46 -6.15 2.01 -20.23
C TYR A 46 -5.40 0.68 -20.16
N ARG A 47 -4.99 0.16 -21.32
CA ARG A 47 -4.19 -1.07 -21.40
C ARG A 47 -2.89 -0.95 -20.62
N GLU A 48 -2.31 0.24 -20.59
CA GLU A 48 -1.03 0.55 -19.96
C GLU A 48 -1.16 0.78 -18.44
N SER A 49 -2.38 0.90 -17.89
CA SER A 49 -2.62 1.28 -16.50
C SER A 49 -1.88 0.38 -15.50
N GLU A 50 -1.93 -0.94 -15.67
CA GLU A 50 -1.24 -1.89 -14.78
C GLU A 50 0.29 -1.76 -14.88
N SER A 51 0.81 -1.53 -16.08
CA SER A 51 2.25 -1.37 -16.31
C SER A 51 2.78 -0.08 -15.67
N ILE A 52 2.00 1.01 -15.77
CA ILE A 52 2.31 2.30 -15.13
C ILE A 52 2.29 2.15 -13.61
N TYR A 53 1.23 1.55 -13.06
CA TYR A 53 1.13 1.28 -11.62
C TYR A 53 2.32 0.45 -11.12
N SER A 54 2.62 -0.67 -11.78
CA SER A 54 3.70 -1.58 -11.39
C SER A 54 5.07 -0.90 -11.43
N SER A 55 5.33 -0.08 -12.47
CA SER A 55 6.55 0.70 -12.60
C SER A 55 6.71 1.71 -11.46
N LEU A 56 5.65 2.47 -11.15
CA LEU A 56 5.65 3.45 -10.06
C LEU A 56 5.83 2.79 -8.68
N MET A 57 5.14 1.68 -8.42
CA MET A 57 5.29 0.92 -7.17
C MET A 57 6.68 0.33 -7.01
N THR A 58 7.25 -0.25 -8.08
CA THR A 58 8.64 -0.75 -8.08
C THR A 58 9.62 0.38 -7.75
N ARG A 59 9.41 1.58 -8.29
CA ARG A 59 10.25 2.74 -7.99
C ARG A 59 10.12 3.18 -6.54
N LEU A 60 8.89 3.25 -6.01
CA LEU A 60 8.65 3.59 -4.60
C LEU A 60 9.28 2.57 -3.65
N GLU A 61 9.17 1.28 -3.97
CA GLU A 61 9.79 0.20 -3.19
C GLU A 61 11.31 0.34 -3.16
N ARG A 62 11.96 0.56 -4.32
CA ARG A 62 13.41 0.81 -4.36
C ARG A 62 13.79 2.05 -3.57
N MET A 63 13.02 3.14 -3.68
CA MET A 63 13.23 4.33 -2.86
C MET A 63 13.17 3.99 -1.37
N HIS A 64 12.20 3.18 -0.94
CA HIS A 64 12.06 2.76 0.45
C HIS A 64 13.22 1.86 0.93
N GLN A 65 13.65 0.91 0.11
CA GLN A 65 14.76 0.00 0.42
C GLN A 65 16.11 0.74 0.52
N MET A 66 16.35 1.73 -0.34
CA MET A 66 17.60 2.50 -0.36
C MET A 66 17.65 3.60 0.71
N GLU A 67 16.49 4.04 1.20
CA GLU A 67 16.36 5.20 2.07
C GLU A 67 17.16 5.09 3.39
N PRO A 68 17.22 3.93 4.10
CA PRO A 68 18.07 3.80 5.28
C PRO A 68 19.54 4.05 5.00
N THR A 69 20.07 3.55 3.88
CA THR A 69 21.47 3.74 3.47
C THR A 69 21.75 5.20 3.11
N LEU A 70 20.83 5.85 2.38
CA LEU A 70 20.96 7.27 2.02
C LEU A 70 20.90 8.16 3.26
N ALA A 71 19.95 7.90 4.15
CA ALA A 71 19.78 8.65 5.39
C ALA A 71 21.00 8.54 6.32
N ALA A 72 21.61 7.35 6.41
CA ALA A 72 22.85 7.15 7.17
C ALA A 72 24.02 7.95 6.60
N ARG A 73 24.19 7.96 5.26
CA ARG A 73 25.23 8.75 4.57
C ARG A 73 25.03 10.25 4.74
N GLU A 74 23.79 10.71 4.79
CA GLU A 74 23.41 12.12 4.93
C GLU A 74 23.21 12.56 6.40
N HIS A 75 23.54 11.69 7.37
CA HIS A 75 23.35 11.94 8.81
C HIS A 75 21.95 12.44 9.19
N ARG A 76 20.91 11.88 8.57
CA ARG A 76 19.51 12.22 8.83
C ARG A 76 18.68 10.99 9.15
N ARG A 77 17.45 11.20 9.62
CA ARG A 77 16.48 10.10 9.80
C ARG A 77 15.96 9.62 8.43
N PRO A 78 15.71 8.30 8.27
CA PRO A 78 15.02 7.77 7.10
C PRO A 78 13.64 8.41 6.93
N MET A 79 13.31 8.79 5.70
CA MET A 79 12.00 9.30 5.35
C MET A 79 10.95 8.18 5.43
N PRO A 80 9.76 8.46 5.97
CA PRO A 80 8.64 7.53 5.90
C PRO A 80 8.10 7.41 4.46
N ILE A 81 7.34 6.32 4.20
CA ILE A 81 6.85 5.98 2.86
C ILE A 81 6.00 7.08 2.21
N ASP A 82 5.23 7.83 2.98
CA ASP A 82 4.42 8.95 2.48
C ASP A 82 5.27 10.12 1.98
N GLN A 83 6.43 10.35 2.60
CA GLN A 83 7.39 11.35 2.12
C GLN A 83 8.12 10.90 0.86
N LEU A 84 8.45 9.60 0.76
CA LEU A 84 9.01 9.01 -0.46
C LEU A 84 7.99 9.06 -1.62
N ALA A 85 6.73 8.71 -1.37
CA ALA A 85 5.66 8.81 -2.34
C ALA A 85 5.42 10.26 -2.80
N ARG A 86 5.52 11.23 -1.88
CA ARG A 86 5.50 12.66 -2.23
C ARG A 86 6.67 13.06 -3.13
N LYS A 87 7.88 12.57 -2.86
CA LYS A 87 9.06 12.82 -3.72
C LYS A 87 8.84 12.24 -5.12
N LEU A 88 8.32 11.01 -5.22
CA LEU A 88 7.99 10.38 -6.50
C LEU A 88 6.95 11.19 -7.28
N ARG A 89 5.87 11.61 -6.61
CA ARG A 89 4.83 12.49 -7.19
C ARG A 89 5.42 13.78 -7.73
N ASN A 90 6.26 14.45 -6.95
CA ASN A 90 6.88 15.70 -7.39
C ASN A 90 7.76 15.45 -8.62
N PHE A 91 8.58 14.40 -8.62
CA PHE A 91 9.42 14.06 -9.77
C PHE A 91 8.61 13.83 -11.06
N VAL A 92 7.55 13.02 -11.00
CA VAL A 92 6.68 12.75 -12.15
C VAL A 92 6.06 14.06 -12.67
N ARG A 93 5.53 14.89 -11.77
CA ARG A 93 4.93 16.19 -12.14
C ARG A 93 5.93 17.16 -12.76
N THR A 94 7.13 17.28 -12.21
CA THR A 94 8.15 18.21 -12.70
C THR A 94 8.74 17.79 -14.05
N THR A 95 8.74 16.48 -14.34
CA THR A 95 9.30 15.95 -15.59
C THR A 95 8.27 15.74 -16.69
N ALA A 96 6.97 15.79 -16.36
CA ALA A 96 5.87 15.51 -17.29
C ALA A 96 5.93 16.34 -18.58
N GLN A 97 6.11 17.66 -18.46
CA GLN A 97 6.14 18.55 -19.63
C GLN A 97 7.33 18.25 -20.55
N ALA A 98 8.53 18.11 -19.99
CA ALA A 98 9.73 17.78 -20.74
C ALA A 98 9.59 16.42 -21.46
N ARG A 99 9.00 15.42 -20.81
CA ARG A 99 8.76 14.10 -21.41
C ARG A 99 7.84 14.18 -22.64
N ILE A 100 6.78 14.97 -22.56
CA ILE A 100 5.86 15.24 -23.67
C ILE A 100 6.61 15.94 -24.82
N GLU A 101 7.41 16.94 -24.52
CA GLU A 101 8.22 17.67 -25.51
C GLU A 101 9.23 16.77 -26.22
N THR A 102 9.79 15.78 -25.50
CA THR A 102 10.72 14.79 -26.06
C THR A 102 10.03 13.62 -26.79
N GLY A 103 8.71 13.62 -26.89
CA GLY A 103 7.94 12.68 -27.74
C GLY A 103 7.17 11.60 -27.00
N GLU A 104 7.09 11.63 -25.66
CA GLU A 104 6.19 10.73 -24.94
C GLU A 104 4.73 11.10 -25.14
N PHE A 105 3.86 10.09 -25.22
CA PHE A 105 2.44 10.31 -25.50
C PHE A 105 1.74 11.04 -24.33
N PRO A 106 1.11 12.22 -24.54
CA PRO A 106 0.56 13.03 -23.46
C PRO A 106 -0.46 12.32 -22.57
N LYS A 107 -1.25 11.40 -23.13
CA LYS A 107 -2.25 10.65 -22.34
C LYS A 107 -1.57 9.71 -21.34
N VAL A 108 -0.47 9.05 -21.72
CA VAL A 108 0.29 8.15 -20.84
C VAL A 108 0.92 8.94 -19.70
N VAL A 109 1.58 10.07 -20.02
CA VAL A 109 2.21 10.93 -19.01
C VAL A 109 1.19 11.49 -18.01
N ARG A 110 0.01 11.93 -18.50
CA ARG A 110 -1.09 12.36 -17.62
C ARG A 110 -1.60 11.23 -16.74
N HIS A 111 -1.76 10.03 -17.30
CA HIS A 111 -2.26 8.89 -16.56
C HIS A 111 -1.27 8.40 -15.48
N GLU A 112 0.03 8.46 -15.75
CA GLU A 112 1.07 8.27 -14.73
C GLU A 112 0.97 9.33 -13.62
N GLY A 113 0.65 10.57 -13.97
CA GLY A 113 0.31 11.64 -13.02
C GLY A 113 -0.87 11.27 -12.11
N GLU A 114 -1.94 10.70 -12.65
CA GLU A 114 -3.10 10.25 -11.87
C GLU A 114 -2.72 9.11 -10.91
N TRP A 115 -1.96 8.12 -11.39
CA TRP A 115 -1.47 7.03 -10.56
C TRP A 115 -0.58 7.50 -9.42
N VAL A 116 0.34 8.44 -9.67
CA VAL A 116 1.25 8.89 -8.61
C VAL A 116 0.54 9.76 -7.56
N GLU A 117 -0.54 10.47 -7.93
CA GLU A 117 -1.43 11.14 -6.97
C GLU A 117 -2.19 10.11 -6.12
N TRP A 118 -2.68 9.03 -6.73
CA TRP A 118 -3.29 7.91 -6.00
C TRP A 118 -2.31 7.27 -5.01
N ILE A 119 -1.09 6.95 -5.45
CA ILE A 119 -0.03 6.34 -4.62
C ILE A 119 0.31 7.25 -3.43
N TYR A 120 0.48 8.54 -3.67
CA TYR A 120 0.73 9.50 -2.59
C TYR A 120 -0.42 9.56 -1.59
N GLY A 121 -1.66 9.61 -2.07
CA GLY A 121 -2.85 9.59 -1.21
C GLY A 121 -2.93 8.31 -0.37
N ALA A 122 -2.74 7.15 -0.99
CA ALA A 122 -2.77 5.85 -0.34
C ALA A 122 -1.66 5.74 0.73
N ALA A 123 -0.44 6.17 0.41
CA ALA A 123 0.68 6.20 1.34
C ALA A 123 0.39 7.11 2.54
N LYS A 124 -0.11 8.32 2.28
CA LYS A 124 -0.47 9.30 3.32
C LYS A 124 -1.53 8.76 4.27
N ARG A 125 -2.50 7.99 3.76
CA ARG A 125 -3.56 7.37 4.57
C ARG A 125 -3.13 6.07 5.25
N GLY A 126 -1.95 5.53 4.92
CA GLY A 126 -1.46 4.26 5.44
C GLY A 126 -2.03 3.04 4.70
N VAL A 127 -2.74 3.24 3.59
CA VAL A 127 -3.30 2.13 2.79
C VAL A 127 -2.17 1.31 2.16
N LEU A 128 -1.02 1.93 1.86
CA LEU A 128 0.17 1.21 1.44
C LEU A 128 0.85 0.55 2.63
N HIS A 129 0.87 -0.77 2.62
CA HIS A 129 1.55 -1.58 3.61
C HIS A 129 3.06 -1.58 3.34
N ALA A 130 3.87 -1.16 4.32
CA ALA A 130 5.32 -1.37 4.32
C ALA A 130 5.62 -2.48 5.34
N PRO A 131 6.00 -3.71 4.92
CA PRO A 131 6.20 -4.80 5.85
C PRO A 131 7.40 -4.50 6.75
N GLY A 132 7.12 -4.29 8.04
CA GLY A 132 8.14 -4.18 9.08
C GLY A 132 8.63 -5.54 9.53
N ASN A 133 9.74 -5.57 10.26
CA ASN A 133 10.26 -6.79 10.89
C ASN A 133 9.17 -7.44 11.77
N GLY A 134 8.79 -8.68 11.43
CA GLY A 134 7.78 -9.43 12.16
C GLY A 134 6.32 -9.14 11.79
N CYS A 135 6.03 -8.38 10.71
CA CYS A 135 4.65 -8.24 10.25
C CYS A 135 4.12 -9.57 9.66
N THR A 136 3.04 -10.07 10.24
CA THR A 136 2.27 -11.24 9.77
C THR A 136 0.93 -10.84 9.16
N CYS A 137 0.84 -9.60 8.71
CA CYS A 137 -0.39 -8.92 8.35
C CYS A 137 -0.91 -9.52 7.02
N ARG A 138 -2.00 -10.29 7.06
CA ARG A 138 -2.65 -10.83 5.86
C ARG A 138 -3.59 -9.78 5.28
N ALA A 139 -3.55 -9.59 3.96
CA ALA A 139 -4.38 -8.65 3.21
C ALA A 139 -5.88 -9.02 3.15
N GLU A 140 -6.32 -9.98 3.96
CA GLU A 140 -7.70 -10.41 4.05
C GLU A 140 -8.38 -9.64 5.18
N TRP A 141 -9.05 -8.55 4.82
CA TRP A 141 -10.20 -8.11 5.62
C TRP A 141 -11.18 -9.29 5.60
N ARG A 142 -11.51 -9.85 6.77
CA ARG A 142 -12.56 -10.87 6.84
C ARG A 142 -13.87 -10.15 6.51
N TRP A 143 -14.45 -10.49 5.36
CA TRP A 143 -15.80 -10.11 5.01
C TRP A 143 -16.72 -11.07 5.77
N GLU A 144 -17.52 -10.56 6.69
CA GLU A 144 -18.69 -11.31 7.17
C GLU A 144 -19.84 -10.97 6.23
N ASP A 145 -20.42 -12.01 5.62
CA ASP A 145 -21.65 -11.96 4.80
C ASP A 145 -22.89 -11.76 5.67
#